data_AF-A0A2V9VKW7-F1
#
_entry.id   AF-A0A2V9VKW7-F1
#
_cell.length_a   1.000
_cell.length_b   1.000
_cell.length_c   1.000
_cell.angle_alpha   90.00
_cell.angle_beta   90.00
_cell.angle_gamma   90.00
#
_symmetry.space_group_name_H-M   'P 1'
#
loop_
_entity.id
_entity.type
_entity.pdbx_description
1 polymer ?
#
loop_
_entity_poly.entity_id
_entity_poly.type
_entity_poly.pdbx_seq_one_letter_code
_entity_poly.pdbx_strand_id
1 'polypeptide(L)'
;MLKMIAYNLNRGSNDVRLFEAGHVYEADGWDAAEPRRLCLGATGNALPLNVNRPQERRGLTFFDLKGDVENLLSAFSAEKLHYDAEA
;
A
#
# COMPACT_ATOMS: atom_id res chain seq x y z
N MET A 1 8.65 5.67 -2.78
CA MET A 1 7.71 5.59 -1.62
C MET A 1 8.16 6.25 -0.28
N LEU A 2 9.00 5.64 0.57
CA LEU A 2 9.16 6.06 1.99
C LEU A 2 9.50 7.54 2.24
N LYS A 3 10.36 8.15 1.40
CA LYS A 3 10.67 9.59 1.49
C LYS A 3 9.45 10.48 1.32
N MET A 4 8.48 10.08 0.47
CA MET A 4 7.25 10.83 0.23
C MET A 4 6.31 10.75 1.43
N ILE A 5 6.24 9.59 2.10
CA ILE A 5 5.51 9.43 3.36
C ILE A 5 6.14 10.33 4.42
N ALA A 6 7.46 10.25 4.63
CA ALA A 6 8.18 11.08 5.60
C ALA A 6 7.99 12.59 5.33
N TYR A 7 7.98 13.00 4.06
CA TYR A 7 7.72 14.39 3.66
C TYR A 7 6.37 14.92 4.17
N ASN A 8 5.31 14.09 4.10
CA ASN A 8 3.97 14.43 4.57
C ASN A 8 3.88 14.42 6.09
N LEU A 9 4.45 13.39 6.74
CA LEU A 9 4.51 13.29 8.20
C LEU A 9 5.19 14.53 8.82
N ASN A 10 6.29 14.99 8.21
CA ASN A 10 7.04 16.17 8.66
C ASN A 10 6.28 17.51 8.45
N ARG A 11 5.06 17.48 7.89
CA ARG A 11 4.18 18.65 7.69
C ARG A 11 2.85 18.51 8.42
N GLY A 12 2.74 17.57 9.34
CA GLY A 12 1.54 17.35 10.17
C GLY A 12 0.45 16.50 9.49
N SER A 13 0.71 15.96 8.30
CA SER A 13 -0.19 15.02 7.65
C SER A 13 0.13 13.60 8.12
N ASN A 14 -0.60 13.12 9.13
CA ASN A 14 -0.40 11.78 9.71
C ASN A 14 -1.12 10.66 8.92
N ASP A 15 -2.26 10.99 8.31
CA ASP A 15 -3.07 10.08 7.50
C ASP A 15 -2.63 10.21 6.04
N VAL A 16 -1.71 9.34 5.63
CA VAL A 16 -1.10 9.36 4.30
C VAL A 16 -1.38 8.04 3.62
N ARG A 17 -1.90 8.06 2.40
CA ARG A 17 -2.11 6.87 1.55
C ARG A 17 -1.59 7.22 0.15
N LEU A 18 -0.54 6.54 -0.29
CA LEU A 18 0.13 6.77 -1.56
C LEU A 18 0.29 5.46 -2.32
N PHE A 19 0.27 5.55 -3.65
CA PHE A 19 0.66 4.46 -4.54
C PHE A 19 1.59 4.97 -5.62
N GLU A 20 2.43 4.09 -6.16
CA GLU A 20 3.40 4.39 -7.21
C GLU A 20 3.46 3.20 -8.17
N ALA A 21 3.25 3.45 -9.46
CA ALA A 21 3.39 2.44 -10.52
C ALA A 21 4.54 2.85 -11.42
N GLY A 22 5.55 1.99 -11.57
CA GLY A 22 6.75 2.33 -12.31
C GLY A 22 7.66 1.13 -12.53
N HIS A 23 8.78 1.38 -13.20
CA HIS A 23 9.82 0.38 -13.38
C HIS A 23 10.74 0.32 -12.15
N VAL A 24 11.19 -0.88 -11.82
CA VAL A 24 12.25 -1.11 -10.84
C VAL A 24 13.39 -1.80 -11.56
N TYR A 25 14.63 -1.38 -11.31
CA TYR A 25 15.80 -2.06 -11.84
C TYR A 25 16.24 -3.14 -10.85
N GLU A 26 16.35 -4.37 -11.33
CA GLU A 26 16.82 -5.52 -10.55
C GLU A 26 17.95 -6.24 -11.29
N ALA A 27 18.89 -6.80 -10.53
CA ALA A 27 19.95 -7.64 -11.09
C ALA A 27 19.38 -9.03 -11.37
N ASP A 28 19.59 -9.52 -12.60
CA ASP A 28 19.16 -10.85 -13.03
C ASP A 28 20.39 -11.64 -13.49
N GLY A 29 21.12 -12.20 -12.52
CA GLY A 29 22.40 -12.87 -12.78
C GLY A 29 23.45 -11.91 -13.36
N TRP A 30 23.77 -12.08 -14.64
CA TRP A 30 24.69 -11.22 -15.39
C TRP A 30 23.97 -10.12 -16.19
N ASP A 31 22.64 -10.15 -16.20
CA ASP A 31 21.77 -9.23 -16.93
C ASP A 31 21.06 -8.24 -15.96
N ALA A 32 20.36 -7.28 -16.55
CA ALA A 32 19.50 -6.34 -15.83
C ALA A 32 18.05 -6.50 -16.28
N ALA A 33 17.15 -6.62 -15.30
CA ALA A 33 15.71 -6.63 -15.54
C ALA A 33 15.07 -5.31 -15.08
N GLU A 34 14.05 -4.88 -15.82
CA GLU A 34 13.30 -3.66 -15.54
C GLU A 34 11.79 -3.96 -15.44
N PRO A 35 11.33 -4.77 -14.46
CA PRO A 35 9.91 -5.07 -14.31
C PRO A 35 9.09 -3.84 -13.90
N ARG A 36 7.85 -3.80 -14.36
CA ARG A 36 6.82 -2.89 -13.83
C ARG A 36 6.33 -3.41 -12.48
N ARG A 37 6.38 -2.54 -11.47
CA ARG A 37 5.90 -2.83 -10.11
C ARG A 37 4.87 -1.76 -9.70
N LEU A 38 3.92 -2.18 -8.85
CA LEU A 38 3.05 -1.27 -8.10
C LEU A 38 3.43 -1.34 -6.62
N CYS A 39 3.67 -0.18 -6.02
CA CYS A 39 3.98 -0.04 -4.60
C CYS A 39 2.84 0.75 -3.92
N LEU A 40 2.36 0.26 -2.78
CA LEU A 40 1.42 0.97 -1.91
C LEU A 40 2.12 1.33 -0.60
N GLY A 41 1.76 2.47 -0.02
CA GLY A 41 2.23 2.88 1.30
C GLY A 41 1.17 3.68 2.03
N ALA A 42 0.94 3.35 3.31
CA ALA A 42 -0.05 4.03 4.13
C ALA A 42 0.38 4.20 5.59
N THR A 43 -0.04 5.29 6.22
CA THR A 43 0.16 5.60 7.65
C THR A 43 -1.07 6.27 8.24
N GLY A 44 -1.20 6.22 9.57
CA GLY A 44 -2.28 6.89 10.30
C GLY A 44 -3.53 6.04 10.47
N ASN A 45 -4.69 6.68 10.37
CA ASN A 45 -6.00 6.05 10.56
C ASN A 45 -6.41 5.21 9.34
N ALA A 46 -7.09 4.08 9.58
CA ALA A 46 -7.57 3.20 8.52
C ALA A 46 -8.64 3.87 7.64
N LEU A 47 -9.46 4.72 8.27
CA LEU A 47 -10.58 5.45 7.67
C LEU A 47 -10.50 6.95 7.99
N PRO A 48 -11.04 7.82 7.13
CA PRO A 48 -11.16 9.24 7.42
C PRO A 48 -11.94 9.50 8.71
N LEU A 49 -11.58 10.56 9.43
CA LEU A 49 -12.28 10.96 10.65
C LEU A 49 -13.77 11.22 10.34
N ASN A 50 -14.66 10.54 11.06
CA ASN A 50 -16.10 10.68 10.90
C ASN A 50 -16.77 10.93 12.26
N VAL A 51 -17.38 12.10 12.42
CA VAL A 51 -18.06 12.51 13.66
C VAL A 51 -19.27 11.64 14.00
N ASN A 52 -19.92 11.05 12.99
CA ASN A 52 -21.08 10.19 13.18
C ASN A 52 -20.68 8.75 13.55
N ARG A 53 -19.38 8.41 13.40
CA ARG A 53 -18.84 7.07 13.67
C ARG A 53 -17.51 7.14 14.40
N PRO A 54 -17.45 7.76 15.60
CA PRO A 54 -16.21 7.92 16.35
C PRO A 54 -15.52 6.59 16.69
N GLN A 55 -16.29 5.50 16.82
CA GLN A 55 -15.79 4.15 17.06
C GLN A 55 -14.99 3.57 15.89
N GLU A 56 -15.14 4.09 14.67
CA GLU A 56 -14.36 3.67 13.50
C GLU A 56 -12.96 4.31 13.47
N ARG A 57 -12.66 5.21 14.40
CA ARG A 57 -11.32 5.81 14.55
C ARG A 57 -10.34 4.78 15.10
N ARG A 58 -9.66 4.09 14.19
CA ARG A 58 -8.56 3.16 14.51
C ARG A 58 -7.39 3.35 13.57
N GLY A 59 -6.21 2.92 14.03
CA GLY A 59 -5.02 2.84 13.19
C GLY A 59 -5.17 1.81 12.06
N LEU A 60 -4.38 2.02 11.01
CA LEU A 60 -4.16 1.02 9.95
C LEU A 60 -3.63 -0.30 10.53
N THR A 61 -4.09 -1.38 9.94
CA THR A 61 -3.64 -2.74 10.18
C THR A 61 -3.20 -3.37 8.86
N PHE A 62 -2.54 -4.53 8.95
CA PHE A 62 -2.20 -5.32 7.77
C PHE A 62 -3.41 -5.59 6.87
N PHE A 63 -4.57 -5.90 7.47
CA PHE A 63 -5.79 -6.26 6.74
C PHE A 63 -6.38 -5.11 5.91
N ASP A 64 -6.12 -3.84 6.29
CA ASP A 64 -6.55 -2.69 5.49
C ASP A 64 -5.80 -2.64 4.16
N LEU A 65 -4.48 -2.81 4.20
CA LEU A 65 -3.65 -2.87 2.99
C LEU A 65 -3.90 -4.14 2.19
N LYS A 66 -4.15 -5.28 2.85
CA LYS A 66 -4.56 -6.52 2.19
C LYS A 66 -5.86 -6.31 1.39
N GLY A 67 -6.86 -5.68 2.01
CA GLY A 67 -8.12 -5.35 1.36
C GLY A 67 -7.94 -4.42 0.16
N ASP A 68 -7.05 -3.43 0.25
CA ASP A 68 -6.71 -2.55 -0.89
C ASP A 68 -6.12 -3.36 -2.07
N VAL A 69 -5.25 -4.35 -1.79
CA VAL A 69 -4.69 -5.26 -2.81
C VAL A 69 -5.75 -6.17 -3.41
N GLU A 70 -6.60 -6.78 -2.58
CA GLU A 70 -7.69 -7.65 -3.04
C GLU A 70 -8.68 -6.86 -3.92
N ASN A 71 -9.05 -5.65 -3.51
CA ASN A 71 -9.95 -4.78 -4.26
C ASN A 71 -9.34 -4.40 -5.63
N LEU A 72 -8.06 -4.01 -5.65
CA LEU A 72 -7.36 -3.73 -6.90
C LEU A 72 -7.36 -4.95 -7.83
N LEU A 73 -6.97 -6.12 -7.31
CA LEU A 73 -6.84 -7.33 -8.12
C LEU A 73 -8.19 -7.91 -8.55
N SER A 74 -9.29 -7.59 -7.85
CA SER A 74 -10.64 -8.00 -8.23
C SER A 74 -11.09 -7.47 -9.59
N ALA A 75 -10.52 -6.35 -10.04
CA ALA A 75 -10.78 -5.79 -11.37
C ALA A 75 -10.10 -6.58 -12.50
N PHE A 76 -9.18 -7.49 -12.16
CA PHE A 76 -8.48 -8.36 -13.08
C PHE A 76 -9.02 -9.78 -12.92
N SER A 77 -8.99 -10.59 -13.97
CA SER A 77 -9.37 -12.02 -13.90
C SER A 77 -8.33 -12.85 -13.14
N ALA A 78 -8.04 -12.48 -11.89
CA ALA A 78 -7.17 -13.23 -11.01
C ALA A 78 -7.90 -14.51 -10.56
N GLU A 79 -7.39 -15.67 -10.96
CA GLU A 79 -8.04 -16.96 -10.71
C GLU A 79 -8.09 -17.32 -9.22
N LYS A 80 -7.08 -16.91 -8.42
CA LYS A 80 -7.04 -17.09 -6.95
C LYS A 80 -5.89 -16.30 -6.32
N LEU A 81 -6.14 -15.58 -5.23
CA LEU A 81 -5.08 -14.91 -4.43
C LEU A 81 -4.68 -15.79 -3.25
N HIS A 82 -3.38 -15.97 -3.06
CA HIS A 82 -2.79 -16.70 -1.94
C HIS A 82 -1.94 -15.75 -1.11
N TYR A 83 -2.13 -15.79 0.21
CA TYR A 83 -1.35 -15.01 1.18
C TYR A 83 -0.74 -15.99 2.17
N ASP A 84 0.58 -16.02 2.24
CA ASP A 84 1.32 -16.82 3.22
C ASP A 84 1.89 -15.89 4.32
N ALA A 85 2.02 -16.43 5.53
CA ALA A 85 2.60 -15.72 6.66
C ALA A 85 4.14 -15.71 6.61
N GLU A 86 4.74 -16.57 5.79
CA GLU A 86 6.19 -16.69 5.59
C GLU A 86 6.56 -16.45 4.11
N ALA A 87 7.72 -15.82 3.88
CA ALA A 87 8.26 -15.46 2.57
C ALA A 87 9.47 -16.34 2.20
#